data_AF-A0A924R0F4-F1
#
_entry.id   AF-A0A924R0F4-F1
#
_cell.length_a   1.000
_cell.length_b   1.000
_cell.length_c   1.000
_cell.angle_alpha   90.00
_cell.angle_beta   90.00
_cell.angle_gamma   90.00
#
_symmetry.space_group_name_H-M   'P 1'
#
loop_
_entity.id
_entity.type
_entity.pdbx_description
1 polymer ?
#
loop_
_entity_poly.entity_id
_entity_poly.type
_entity_poly.pdbx_seq_one_letter_code
_entity_poly.pdbx_strand_id
1 'polypeptide(L)' 'MVAMANGDSVAFNGPVYRFIGVYTGRINAESDIGIVWRASAIDELLQRL' A
#
# COMPACT_ATOMS: atom_id res chain seq x y z
N MET A 1 9.63 14.30 -9.26
CA MET A 1 9.53 13.49 -10.48
C MET A 1 9.41 12.03 -10.06
N VAL A 2 8.40 11.31 -10.55
CA VAL A 2 8.12 9.90 -10.23
C VAL A 2 8.21 9.09 -11.51
N ALA A 3 8.95 7.98 -11.44
CA ALA A 3 9.03 7.01 -12.53
C ALA A 3 7.75 6.17 -12.58
N MET A 4 7.12 6.13 -13.74
CA MET A 4 5.89 5.39 -14.00
C MET A 4 6.21 4.03 -14.62
N ALA A 5 5.30 3.06 -14.48
CA ALA A 5 5.50 1.71 -15.00
C ALA A 5 5.64 1.64 -16.54
N ASN A 6 5.13 2.63 -17.25
CA ASN A 6 5.21 2.74 -18.71
C ASN A 6 6.50 3.42 -19.20
N GLY A 7 7.44 3.76 -18.30
CA GLY A 7 8.71 4.42 -18.65
C GLY A 7 8.66 5.95 -18.62
N ASP A 8 7.48 6.55 -18.45
CA ASP A 8 7.35 8.00 -18.34
C ASP A 8 7.81 8.52 -16.97
N SER A 9 8.11 9.82 -16.91
CA SER A 9 8.41 10.53 -15.68
C SER A 9 7.42 11.67 -15.47
N VAL A 10 6.75 11.69 -14.32
CA VAL A 10 5.72 12.69 -14.01
C VAL A 10 6.15 13.57 -12.85
N ALA A 11 5.91 14.87 -12.95
CA ALA A 11 6.12 15.83 -11.86
C ALA A 11 4.79 16.15 -11.17
N PHE A 12 4.77 16.10 -9.84
CA PHE A 12 3.62 16.47 -9.01
C PHE A 12 4.02 17.63 -8.10
N ASN A 13 3.12 18.61 -7.93
CA ASN A 13 3.31 19.73 -7.01
C ASN A 13 2.93 19.39 -5.55
N GLY A 14 3.06 18.13 -5.16
CA GLY A 14 2.67 17.64 -3.84
C GLY A 14 3.21 16.24 -3.55
N PRO A 15 3.01 15.76 -2.31
CA PRO A 15 3.44 14.43 -1.90
C PRO A 15 2.76 13.35 -2.74
N VAL A 16 3.56 12.34 -3.11
CA VAL A 16 3.08 11.17 -3.84
C VAL A 16 3.09 9.99 -2.89
N TYR A 17 1.97 9.29 -2.83
CA TYR A 17 1.78 8.15 -1.94
C TYR A 17 1.59 6.89 -2.77
N ARG A 18 2.18 5.78 -2.31
CA ARG A 18 1.86 4.44 -2.80
C ARG A 18 1.01 3.74 -1.77
N PHE A 19 -0.18 3.30 -2.15
CA PHE A 19 -0.99 2.42 -1.32
C PHE A 19 -0.31 1.05 -1.20
N ILE A 20 0.07 0.67 0.02
CA ILE A 20 0.73 -0.61 0.31
C ILE A 20 -0.21 -1.63 0.97
N GLY A 21 -1.27 -1.16 1.61
CA GLY A 21 -2.19 -2.00 2.37
C GLY A 21 -2.96 -1.26 3.44
N VAL A 22 -3.80 -2.01 4.17
CA VAL A 22 -4.62 -1.51 5.27
C VAL A 22 -4.02 -1.98 6.59
N TYR A 23 -3.73 -1.05 7.50
CA TYR A 23 -3.32 -1.38 8.87
C TYR A 23 -4.51 -1.91 9.66
N THR A 24 -4.35 -3.06 10.31
CA THR A 24 -5.45 -3.75 11.01
C THR A 24 -5.18 -3.98 12.49
N GLY A 25 -4.26 -3.20 13.07
CA GLY A 25 -3.93 -3.25 14.50
C GLY A 25 -2.54 -3.82 14.77
N ARG A 26 -2.23 -3.98 16.05
CA ARG A 26 -0.95 -4.50 16.55
C ARG A 26 -1.03 -6.01 16.73
N ILE A 27 0.12 -6.68 16.73
CA ILE A 27 0.17 -8.12 17.03
C ILE A 27 -0.27 -8.44 18.48
N ASN A 28 -0.13 -7.48 19.40
CA ASN A 28 -0.75 -7.42 20.72
C ASN A 28 -0.74 -5.97 21.24
N ALA A 29 -1.41 -5.70 22.36
CA ALA A 29 -1.61 -4.35 22.89
C ALA A 29 -0.31 -3.58 23.18
N GLU A 30 0.71 -4.28 23.69
CA GLU A 30 2.00 -3.70 24.09
C GLU A 30 3.06 -3.74 22.99
N SER A 31 2.72 -4.27 21.81
CA SER A 31 3.71 -4.47 20.75
C SER A 31 3.86 -3.26 19.85
N ASP A 32 5.09 -2.89 19.52
CA ASP A 32 5.39 -1.90 18.48
C ASP A 32 5.16 -2.40 17.05
N ILE A 33 4.87 -3.69 16.86
CA ILE A 33 4.71 -4.32 15.55
C ILE A 33 3.24 -4.35 15.14
N GLY A 34 2.97 -3.79 13.96
CA GLY A 34 1.67 -3.76 13.31
C GLY A 34 1.39 -4.93 12.37
N ILE A 35 0.11 -5.19 12.12
CA ILE A 35 -0.39 -6.10 11.09
C ILE A 35 -0.95 -5.26 9.94
N VAL A 36 -0.58 -5.62 8.71
CA VAL A 36 -1.06 -4.94 7.49
C VAL A 36 -1.62 -5.97 6.52
N TRP A 37 -2.84 -5.75 6.05
CA TRP A 37 -3.38 -6.42 4.88
C TRP A 37 -2.76 -5.82 3.63
N ARG A 38 -1.91 -6.59 2.94
CA ARG A 38 -1.23 -6.13 1.72
C ARG A 38 -2.25 -5.83 0.63
N ALA A 39 -2.04 -4.72 -0.09
CA ALA A 39 -2.89 -4.32 -1.21
C ALA A 39 -3.05 -5.44 -2.25
N SER A 40 -1.98 -6.19 -2.55
CA SER A 40 -2.01 -7.31 -3.49
C SER A 40 -2.88 -8.48 -3.02
N ALA A 41 -2.94 -8.75 -1.71
CA ALA A 41 -3.77 -9.82 -1.17
C ALA A 41 -5.26 -9.45 -1.23
N ILE A 42 -5.58 -8.16 -1.05
CA ILE A 42 -6.96 -7.65 -1.21
C ILE A 42 -7.39 -7.74 -2.67
N ASP A 43 -6.54 -7.32 -3.61
CA ASP A 43 -6.79 -7.43 -5.04
C ASP A 43 -7.03 -8.88 -5.47
N GLU A 44 -6.18 -9.80 -5.01
CA GLU A 44 -6.36 -11.24 -5.25
C GLU A 44 -7.69 -11.77 -4.69
N LEU A 45 -8.08 -11.34 -3.48
CA LEU A 45 -9.34 -11.75 -2.87
C LEU A 45 -10.54 -11.24 -3.69
N LEU A 46 -10.53 -9.98 -4.11
CA LEU A 46 -11.63 -9.36 -4.86
C LEU A 46 -11.78 -9.97 -6.25
N GLN A 47 -10.70 -10.40 -6.90
CA GLN A 47 -10.75 -11.07 -8.20
C GLN A 47 -11.30 -12.51 -8.12
N ARG A 48 -11.39 -13.09 -6.93
CA ARG A 48 -11.92 -14.44 -6.69
C ARG A 48 -13.40 -14.45 -6.27
N LEU A 49 -14.01 -13.28 -6.04
CA LEU A 49 -15.42 -13.11 -5.72
C LEU A 49 -16.23 -12.80 -7.00
#